data_AF-A0A0X3TQ84-F1
#
_entry.id   AF-A0A0X3TQ84-F1
#
_cell.length_a   1.000
_cell.length_b   1.000
_cell.length_c   1.000
_cell.angle_alpha   90.00
_cell.angle_beta   90.00
_cell.angle_gamma   90.00
#
_symmetry.space_group_name_H-M   'P 1'
#
loop_
_entity.id
_entity.type
_entity.pdbx_description
1 polymer ?
#
loop_
_entity_poly.entity_id
_entity_poly.type
_entity_poly.pdbx_seq_one_letter_code
_entity_poly.pdbx_strand_id
1 'polypeptide(L)'
;MWPMKQILASLVLTTLITLSPAVAAAQCYAEYKAKRDSPLRLHYGVMEVSSCSPGEAKGEVAGRLKSAGWTLLNVISVFGPEGLEKRKANAGKYYLRF
;
A
#
# COMPACT_ATOMS: atom_id res chain seq x y z
N MET A 1 6.94 50.27 -51.56
CA MET A 1 6.19 51.33 -50.84
C MET A 1 5.13 50.60 -50.02
N TRP A 2 5.32 50.43 -48.70
CA TRP A 2 4.42 49.66 -47.82
C TRP A 2 3.12 50.43 -47.51
N PRO A 3 2.04 49.72 -47.15
CA PRO A 3 1.48 49.98 -45.84
C PRO A 3 1.29 48.72 -45.00
N MET A 4 1.33 48.99 -43.71
CA MET A 4 1.50 48.13 -42.56
C MET A 4 0.14 47.75 -41.94
N LYS A 5 0.18 46.74 -41.08
CA LYS A 5 -0.66 46.56 -39.87
C LYS A 5 -1.94 45.74 -40.05
N GLN A 6 -1.81 44.41 -39.92
CA GLN A 6 -2.86 43.59 -39.33
C GLN A 6 -2.47 43.28 -37.88
N ILE A 7 -3.04 44.09 -37.00
CA ILE A 7 -3.13 43.90 -35.56
C ILE A 7 -4.12 42.77 -35.35
N LEU A 8 -3.68 41.60 -34.92
CA LEU A 8 -4.50 40.71 -34.08
C LEU A 8 -3.56 40.01 -33.09
N ALA A 9 -3.47 40.62 -31.92
CA ALA A 9 -2.91 40.05 -30.72
C ALA A 9 -3.73 38.83 -30.32
N SER A 10 -3.21 37.63 -30.57
CA SER A 10 -3.74 36.40 -29.98
C SER A 10 -2.93 36.08 -28.74
N LEU A 11 -3.50 36.48 -27.62
CA LEU A 11 -3.06 36.28 -26.25
C LEU A 11 -2.78 34.78 -26.00
N VAL A 12 -1.50 34.40 -25.95
CA VAL A 12 -1.08 33.06 -25.51
C VAL A 12 -1.28 32.99 -24.00
N LEU A 13 -2.44 32.52 -23.57
CA LEU A 13 -2.70 32.21 -22.16
C LEU A 13 -2.13 30.82 -21.86
N THR A 14 -0.85 30.78 -21.51
CA THR A 14 -0.20 29.58 -20.95
C THR A 14 -0.74 29.35 -19.54
N THR A 15 -1.80 28.57 -19.42
CA THR A 15 -2.22 27.99 -18.14
C THR A 15 -1.16 26.98 -17.69
N LEU A 16 -0.23 27.41 -16.82
CA LEU A 16 0.62 26.49 -16.07
C LEU A 16 -0.25 25.68 -15.12
N ILE A 17 -0.60 24.46 -15.52
CA ILE A 17 -1.17 23.47 -14.61
C ILE A 17 -0.01 22.99 -13.74
N THR A 18 0.09 23.51 -12.52
CA THR A 18 0.97 22.93 -11.51
C THR A 18 0.40 21.59 -11.09
N LEU A 19 0.86 20.50 -11.72
CA LEU A 19 0.67 19.16 -11.17
C LEU A 19 1.40 19.13 -9.82
N SER A 20 0.65 19.30 -8.73
CA SER A 20 1.15 18.92 -7.41
C SER A 20 1.42 17.42 -7.45
N PRO A 21 2.65 16.95 -7.17
CA PRO A 21 2.90 15.53 -7.07
C PRO A 21 2.04 15.01 -5.91
N ALA A 22 1.06 14.16 -6.23
CA ALA A 22 0.43 13.34 -5.21
C ALA A 22 1.56 12.54 -4.57
N VAL A 23 1.88 12.85 -3.31
CA VAL A 23 2.79 12.03 -2.52
C VAL A 23 2.05 10.72 -2.31
N ALA A 24 2.29 9.76 -3.20
CA ALA A 24 1.79 8.40 -3.03
C ALA A 24 2.39 7.90 -1.72
N ALA A 25 1.57 7.81 -0.68
CA ALA A 25 1.97 7.09 0.52
C ALA A 25 2.39 5.69 0.07
N ALA A 26 3.63 5.31 0.36
CA ALA A 26 4.10 3.97 0.04
C ALA A 26 3.23 2.98 0.83
N GLN A 27 2.33 2.28 0.15
CA GLN A 27 1.54 1.24 0.80
C GLN A 27 2.50 0.10 1.16
N CYS A 28 2.47 -0.29 2.43
CA CYS A 28 3.35 -1.32 2.97
C CYS A 28 2.50 -2.53 3.33
N TYR A 29 3.00 -3.72 3.04
CA TYR A 29 2.30 -4.96 3.32
C TYR A 29 3.20 -5.89 4.11
N ALA A 30 2.63 -6.58 5.09
CA ALA A 30 3.32 -7.60 5.86
C ALA A 30 2.79 -8.98 5.50
N GLU A 31 3.70 -9.86 5.11
CA GLU A 31 3.47 -11.28 4.93
C GLU A 31 3.77 -12.01 6.25
N TYR A 32 2.83 -12.82 6.74
CA TYR A 32 2.97 -13.41 8.07
C TYR A 32 2.40 -14.83 8.17
N LYS A 33 2.75 -15.49 9.27
CA LYS A 33 2.17 -16.75 9.73
C LYS A 33 1.55 -16.55 11.11
N ALA A 34 0.38 -17.11 11.32
CA ALA A 34 -0.34 -17.03 12.59
C ALA A 34 -0.93 -18.38 13.00
N LYS A 35 -1.16 -18.54 14.30
CA LYS A 35 -1.83 -19.70 14.89
C LYS A 35 -2.99 -19.30 15.78
N ARG A 36 -3.94 -20.20 15.96
CA ARG A 36 -4.92 -20.17 17.03
C ARG A 36 -4.92 -21.54 17.67
N ASP A 37 -4.86 -21.60 18.99
CA ASP A 37 -4.87 -22.84 19.73
C ASP A 37 -6.32 -23.24 20.08
N SER A 38 -6.55 -24.53 20.36
CA SER A 38 -7.82 -25.08 20.88
C SER A 38 -9.11 -24.75 20.06
N PRO A 39 -9.31 -25.33 18.85
CA PRO A 39 -8.44 -26.29 18.17
C PRO A 39 -7.30 -25.61 17.43
N LEU A 40 -6.17 -26.31 17.26
CA LEU A 40 -5.02 -25.78 16.54
C LEU A 40 -5.40 -25.46 15.09
N ARG A 41 -5.27 -24.20 14.72
CA ARG A 41 -5.40 -23.70 13.35
C ARG A 41 -4.17 -22.88 13.02
N LEU A 42 -3.68 -23.05 11.80
CA LEU A 42 -2.59 -22.27 11.24
C LEU A 42 -3.08 -21.53 10.02
N HIS A 43 -2.53 -20.35 9.76
CA HIS A 43 -2.66 -19.75 8.45
C HIS A 43 -1.49 -18.85 8.10
N TYR A 44 -1.36 -18.68 6.80
CA TYR A 44 -0.57 -17.65 6.14
C TYR A 44 -1.51 -16.50 5.76
N GLY A 45 -1.02 -15.28 5.81
CA GLY A 45 -1.80 -14.11 5.43
C GLY A 45 -0.91 -12.94 5.01
N VAL A 46 -1.57 -11.95 4.43
CA VAL A 46 -0.99 -10.66 4.06
C VAL A 46 -1.92 -9.58 4.55
N MET A 47 -1.41 -8.52 5.17
CA MET A 47 -2.19 -7.34 5.51
C MET A 47 -1.43 -6.08 5.17
N GLU A 48 -2.16 -5.00 4.89
CA GLU A 48 -1.59 -3.66 4.80
C GLU A 48 -1.20 -3.19 6.21
N VAL A 49 -0.01 -2.60 6.32
CA VAL A 49 0.55 -2.04 7.56
C VAL A 49 0.89 -0.57 7.35
N SER A 50 0.83 0.19 8.43
CA SER A 50 1.10 1.63 8.42
C SER A 50 2.57 1.99 8.16
N SER A 51 3.49 1.06 8.41
CA SER A 51 4.93 1.27 8.28
C SER A 51 5.62 0.12 7.55
N CYS A 52 6.53 0.46 6.64
CA CYS A 52 7.41 -0.49 5.96
C CYS A 52 8.54 -0.98 6.88
N SER A 53 8.70 -0.42 8.08
CA SER A 53 9.68 -0.89 9.07
C SER A 53 9.29 -2.28 9.58
N PRO A 54 10.14 -3.31 9.45
CA PRO A 54 9.81 -4.66 9.91
C PRO A 54 9.45 -4.75 11.39
N GLY A 55 10.08 -3.93 12.24
CA GLY A 55 9.83 -3.92 13.68
C GLY A 55 8.45 -3.35 14.02
N GLU A 56 8.10 -2.21 13.41
CA GLU A 56 6.80 -1.56 13.61
C GLU A 56 5.67 -2.39 13.01
N ALA A 57 5.86 -2.89 11.78
CA ALA A 57 4.92 -3.78 11.12
C ALA A 57 4.63 -5.03 11.96
N LYS A 58 5.66 -5.64 12.58
CA LYS A 58 5.47 -6.80 13.48
C LYS A 58 4.58 -6.47 14.67
N GLY A 59 4.77 -5.32 15.30
CA GLY A 59 3.95 -4.86 16.42
C GLY A 59 2.48 -4.67 16.01
N GLU A 60 2.26 -3.98 14.89
CA GLU A 60 0.93 -3.76 14.33
C GLU A 60 0.23 -5.08 13.98
N VAL A 61 0.89 -5.95 13.21
CA VAL A 61 0.38 -7.27 12.81
C VAL A 61 0.01 -8.10 14.04
N ALA A 62 0.87 -8.13 15.06
CA ALA A 62 0.61 -8.88 16.29
C ALA A 62 -0.65 -8.35 17.01
N GLY A 63 -0.80 -7.03 17.09
CA GLY A 63 -1.97 -6.39 17.70
C GLY A 63 -3.27 -6.73 16.97
N ARG A 64 -3.29 -6.55 15.65
CA ARG A 64 -4.49 -6.80 14.81
C ARG A 64 -4.91 -8.27 14.85
N LEU A 65 -3.95 -9.20 14.76
CA LEU A 65 -4.20 -10.64 14.88
C LEU A 65 -4.71 -11.03 16.27
N LYS A 66 -4.11 -10.48 17.34
CA LYS A 66 -4.51 -10.77 18.72
C LYS A 66 -5.96 -10.37 18.97
N SER A 67 -6.39 -9.21 18.48
CA SER A 67 -7.80 -8.76 18.57
C SER A 67 -8.78 -9.71 17.89
N ALA A 68 -8.33 -10.45 16.88
CA ALA A 68 -9.13 -11.47 16.22
C ALA A 68 -8.98 -12.87 16.82
N GLY A 69 -8.22 -13.07 17.90
CA GLY A 69 -7.96 -14.37 18.53
C GLY A 69 -6.90 -15.20 17.82
N TRP A 70 -5.99 -14.57 17.07
CA TRP A 70 -4.83 -15.20 16.45
C TRP A 70 -3.55 -14.76 17.15
N THR A 71 -2.58 -15.66 17.27
CA THR A 71 -1.23 -15.38 17.74
C THR A 71 -0.29 -15.31 16.54
N LEU A 72 0.42 -14.19 16.40
CA LEU A 72 1.47 -14.05 15.40
C LEU A 72 2.61 -15.03 15.70
N LEU A 73 2.99 -15.84 14.70
CA LEU A 73 4.15 -16.72 14.77
C LEU A 73 5.38 -16.05 14.19
N ASN A 74 5.25 -15.47 13.00
CA ASN A 74 6.34 -14.81 12.31
C ASN A 74 5.85 -13.79 11.28
N VAL A 75 6.60 -12.72 11.08
CA VAL A 75 6.54 -11.88 9.88
C VAL A 75 7.64 -12.38 8.95
N ILE A 76 7.26 -12.85 7.76
CA ILE A 76 8.19 -13.40 6.77
C ILE A 76 8.88 -12.26 6.02
N SER A 77 8.10 -11.27 5.57
CA SER A 77 8.62 -10.11 4.85
C SER A 77 7.68 -8.92 5.00
N VAL A 78 8.26 -7.72 4.86
CA VAL A 78 7.51 -6.47 4.63
C VAL A 78 7.90 -5.96 3.24
N PHE A 79 6.92 -5.61 2.43
CA PHE A 79 7.10 -5.36 1.00
C PHE A 79 6.09 -4.32 0.48
N GLY A 80 6.34 -3.78 -0.72
CA GLY A 80 5.49 -2.78 -1.35
C GLY A 80 4.35 -3.37 -2.21
N PRO A 81 3.57 -2.52 -2.89
CA PRO A 81 2.44 -2.96 -3.72
C PRO A 81 2.79 -4.00 -4.79
N GLU A 82 4.02 -3.94 -5.33
CA GLU A 82 4.52 -4.82 -6.38
C GLU A 82 4.56 -6.31 -6.00
N GLY A 83 4.60 -6.60 -4.70
CA GLY A 83 4.63 -7.96 -4.17
C GLY A 83 3.26 -8.52 -3.77
N LEU A 84 2.21 -7.71 -3.84
CA LEU A 84 0.93 -7.99 -3.19
C LEU A 84 0.13 -9.07 -3.93
N GLU A 85 -0.15 -8.88 -5.22
CA GLU A 85 -0.96 -9.82 -6.00
C GLU A 85 -0.34 -11.22 -6.06
N LYS A 86 1.00 -11.33 -6.04
CA LYS A 86 1.73 -12.61 -6.03
C LYS A 86 1.39 -13.48 -4.81
N ARG A 87 0.92 -12.88 -3.71
CA ARG A 87 0.63 -13.57 -2.45
C ARG A 87 -0.85 -13.91 -2.26
N LYS A 88 -1.72 -13.39 -3.12
CA LYS A 88 -3.19 -13.53 -3.02
C LYS A 88 -3.65 -14.98 -2.96
N ALA A 89 -3.15 -15.82 -3.87
CA ALA A 89 -3.51 -17.25 -3.91
C ALA A 89 -3.10 -17.98 -2.62
N ASN A 90 -1.89 -17.70 -2.10
CA ASN A 90 -1.37 -18.32 -0.89
C ASN A 90 -2.10 -17.85 0.37
N ALA A 91 -2.43 -16.55 0.45
CA ALA A 91 -3.15 -15.94 1.56
C ALA A 91 -4.63 -16.34 1.59
N GLY A 92 -5.22 -16.60 0.42
CA GLY A 92 -6.62 -17.01 0.28
C GLY A 92 -7.55 -16.09 1.06
N LYS A 93 -8.34 -16.67 1.98
CA LYS A 93 -9.29 -15.92 2.83
C LYS A 93 -8.65 -14.96 3.85
N TYR A 94 -7.32 -14.94 3.97
CA TYR A 94 -6.56 -14.07 4.86
C TYR A 94 -5.76 -13.01 4.09
N TYR A 95 -6.01 -12.87 2.79
CA TYR A 95 -5.51 -11.76 1.99
C TYR A 95 -6.22 -10.46 2.39
N LEU A 96 -5.47 -9.50 2.92
CA LEU A 96 -5.93 -8.17 3.34
C LEU A 96 -7.11 -8.19 4.32
N ARG A 97 -7.23 -9.25 5.12
CA ARG A 97 -8.40 -9.46 5.99
C ARG A 97 -8.32 -8.75 7.34
N PHE A 98 -7.13 -8.66 7.91
CA PHE A 98 -6.90 -8.14 9.26
C PHE A 98 -6.23 -6.78 9.16
#